data_AF-A0A3S4P978-F1
#
_entry.id   AF-A0A3S4P978-F1
#
_cell.length_a   1.000
_cell.length_b   1.000
_cell.length_c   1.000
_cell.angle_alpha   90.00
_cell.angle_beta   90.00
_cell.angle_gamma   90.00
#
_symmetry.space_group_name_H-M   'P 1'
#
loop_
_entity.id
_entity.type
_entity.pdbx_description
1 polymer ?
#
loop_
_entity_poly.entity_id
_entity_poly.type
_entity_poly.pdbx_seq_one_letter_code
_entity_poly.pdbx_strand_id
1 'polypeptide(L)'
;MAGRNCLWCWPSLKTGQQKWVTQDQATLVTQHGRLVKTLLGGDNLIEVNNLAADPLIKPAQIVDGATWTRTMGWTEYQQVRYATARSVFKWDGTGTVKVGSDETAVRVLDEEVSTDQARWHNRYWIDSEGQIRQSEQYLGADYFPVKTTLIKAAKQ
;
A
#
# COMPACT_ATOMS: atom_id res chain seq x y z
N MET A 1 15.64 -4.80 -6.05
CA MET A 1 15.51 -3.44 -5.48
C MET A 1 15.83 -3.53 -3.99
N ALA A 2 16.87 -2.83 -3.53
CA ALA A 2 17.21 -2.79 -2.11
C ALA A 2 16.11 -2.03 -1.34
N GLY A 3 15.63 -2.61 -0.24
CA GLY A 3 14.58 -1.99 0.58
C GLY A 3 15.04 -0.63 1.11
N ARG A 4 14.23 0.41 0.89
CA ARG A 4 14.49 1.74 1.45
C ARG A 4 13.95 1.76 2.88
N ASN A 5 14.83 2.04 3.86
CA ASN A 5 14.39 2.25 5.23
C ASN A 5 13.79 3.66 5.35
N CYS A 6 12.56 3.73 5.84
CA CYS A 6 11.91 4.99 6.17
C CYS A 6 12.47 5.53 7.49
N LEU A 7 13.00 6.75 7.46
CA LEU A 7 13.60 7.40 8.63
C LEU A 7 12.55 8.11 9.48
N TRP A 8 11.50 8.63 8.86
CA TRP A 8 10.48 9.43 9.55
C TRP A 8 9.09 9.11 9.02
N CYS A 9 8.15 8.83 9.93
CA CYS A 9 6.74 8.68 9.63
C CYS A 9 5.94 9.66 10.49
N TRP A 10 5.15 10.54 9.86
CA TRP A 10 4.21 11.40 10.57
C TRP A 10 2.77 11.17 10.07
N PRO A 11 1.78 11.20 10.97
CA PRO A 11 0.37 11.19 10.60
C PRO A 11 -0.11 12.60 10.24
N SER A 12 -0.89 12.72 9.18
CA SER A 12 -1.71 13.90 8.88
C SER A 12 -3.04 13.77 9.60
N LEU A 13 -3.23 14.55 10.66
CA LEU A 13 -4.46 14.58 11.47
C LEU A 13 -5.72 14.93 10.65
N LYS A 14 -5.57 15.66 9.53
CA LYS A 14 -6.71 16.07 8.69
C LYS A 14 -7.17 15.01 7.68
N THR A 15 -6.26 14.15 7.22
CA THR A 15 -6.54 13.24 6.09
C THR A 15 -6.40 11.77 6.43
N GLY A 16 -5.90 11.43 7.63
CA GLY A 16 -5.59 10.04 7.98
C GLY A 16 -4.40 9.45 7.19
N GLN A 17 -3.67 10.30 6.46
CA GLN A 17 -2.53 9.88 5.66
C GLN A 17 -1.26 9.79 6.52
N GLN A 18 -0.44 8.79 6.23
CA GLN A 18 0.90 8.64 6.77
C GLN A 18 1.89 9.01 5.68
N LYS A 19 2.84 9.90 6.00
CA LYS A 19 3.93 10.24 5.08
C LYS A 19 5.22 9.64 5.59
N TRP A 20 5.90 8.94 4.70
CA TRP A 20 7.12 8.18 4.93
C TRP A 20 8.24 8.87 4.16
N VAL A 21 9.31 9.27 4.83
CA VAL A 21 10.48 9.87 4.18
C VAL A 21 11.70 8.98 4.39
N THR A 22 12.37 8.63 3.29
CA THR A 22 13.58 7.81 3.27
C THR A 22 14.84 8.69 3.19
N GLN A 23 16.02 8.11 3.45
CA GLN A 23 17.30 8.84 3.50
C GLN A 23 17.64 9.58 2.20
N ASP A 24 17.26 8.99 1.06
CA ASP A 24 17.40 9.54 -0.28
C ASP A 24 16.29 10.55 -0.65
N GLN A 25 15.59 11.09 0.35
CA GLN A 25 14.51 12.07 0.22
C GLN A 25 13.30 11.60 -0.59
N ALA A 26 13.19 10.30 -0.88
CA ALA A 26 11.97 9.75 -1.42
C ALA A 26 10.84 9.85 -0.37
N THR A 27 9.66 10.27 -0.82
CA THR A 27 8.46 10.36 -0.01
C THR A 27 7.42 9.37 -0.50
N LEU A 28 6.89 8.55 0.39
CA LEU A 28 5.70 7.74 0.14
C LEU A 28 4.56 8.29 0.99
N VAL A 29 3.36 8.34 0.45
CA VAL A 29 2.16 8.69 1.19
C VAL A 29 1.23 7.50 1.16
N THR A 30 0.84 7.03 2.34
CA THR A 30 -0.17 5.97 2.48
C THR A 30 -1.41 6.47 3.21
N GLN A 31 -2.54 5.84 2.97
CA GLN A 31 -3.77 6.03 3.75
C GLN A 31 -4.31 4.64 4.10
N HIS A 32 -4.44 4.33 5.38
CA HIS A 32 -4.79 2.97 5.84
C HIS A 32 -3.91 1.86 5.21
N GLY A 33 -2.62 2.17 4.99
CA GLY A 33 -1.66 1.29 4.32
C GLY A 33 -1.73 1.26 2.78
N ARG A 34 -2.78 1.78 2.15
CA ARG A 34 -2.84 1.99 0.68
C ARG A 34 -1.83 3.03 0.24
N LEU A 35 -1.02 2.75 -0.79
CA LEU A 35 -0.19 3.78 -1.42
C LEU A 35 -1.11 4.76 -2.19
N VAL A 36 -1.03 6.05 -1.87
CA VAL A 36 -1.89 7.08 -2.50
C VAL A 36 -1.10 8.12 -3.29
N LYS A 37 0.19 8.28 -2.97
CA LYS A 37 1.08 9.20 -3.68
C LYS A 37 2.54 8.86 -3.41
N THR A 38 3.42 9.16 -4.37
CA THR A 38 4.86 9.11 -4.18
C THR A 38 5.55 10.37 -4.68
N LEU A 39 6.74 10.62 -4.14
CA LEU A 39 7.73 11.55 -4.67
C LEU A 39 9.09 10.85 -4.63
N LEU A 40 9.45 10.23 -5.74
CA LEU A 40 10.68 9.49 -5.99
C LEU A 40 11.51 10.26 -7.02
N GLY A 41 12.81 9.97 -7.12
CA GLY A 41 13.69 10.53 -8.16
C GLY A 41 13.40 10.03 -9.58
N GLY A 42 12.43 9.12 -9.76
CA GLY A 42 12.02 8.56 -11.05
C GLY A 42 10.51 8.64 -11.21
N ASP A 43 9.90 7.52 -11.57
CA ASP A 43 8.46 7.44 -11.78
C ASP A 43 7.65 7.48 -10.47
N ASN A 44 6.42 8.01 -10.55
CA ASN A 44 5.63 8.39 -9.38
C ASN A 44 4.14 8.07 -9.51
N LEU A 45 3.54 7.65 -8.38
CA LEU A 45 2.09 7.65 -8.22
C LEU A 45 1.64 9.09 -7.94
N ILE A 46 0.83 9.64 -8.85
CA ILE A 46 0.39 11.04 -8.83
C ILE A 46 -0.92 11.16 -8.04
N GLU A 47 -1.85 10.25 -8.31
CA GLU A 47 -3.22 10.30 -7.78
C GLU A 47 -3.84 8.91 -7.65
N VAL A 48 -4.64 8.73 -6.59
CA VAL A 48 -5.61 7.65 -6.43
C VAL A 48 -6.90 8.27 -5.91
N ASN A 49 -8.00 8.10 -6.64
CA ASN A 49 -9.30 8.63 -6.23
C ASN A 49 -10.13 7.59 -5.45
N ASN A 50 -11.37 7.96 -5.09
CA ASN A 50 -12.35 7.09 -4.45
C ASN A 50 -11.84 6.36 -3.17
N LEU A 51 -10.93 7.01 -2.43
CA LEU A 51 -10.31 6.45 -1.24
C LEU A 51 -11.32 6.18 -0.11
N ALA A 52 -12.42 6.93 -0.05
CA ALA A 52 -13.49 6.74 0.94
C ALA A 52 -14.23 5.40 0.78
N ALA A 53 -14.13 4.76 -0.38
CA ALA A 53 -14.71 3.45 -0.66
C ALA A 53 -13.67 2.32 -0.63
N ASP A 54 -12.40 2.59 -0.32
CA ASP A 54 -11.37 1.55 -0.21
C ASP A 54 -11.69 0.63 0.99
N PRO A 55 -11.85 -0.69 0.78
CA PRO A 55 -12.10 -1.64 1.87
C PRO A 55 -11.01 -1.62 2.95
N LEU A 56 -9.80 -1.16 2.63
CA LEU A 56 -8.70 -1.03 3.60
C LEU A 56 -8.96 0.02 4.70
N ILE A 57 -10.02 0.84 4.62
CA ILE A 57 -10.44 1.68 5.76
C ILE A 57 -10.78 0.82 6.99
N LYS A 58 -11.35 -0.37 6.77
CA LYS A 58 -11.70 -1.34 7.83
C LYS A 58 -11.27 -2.75 7.42
N PRO A 59 -9.95 -3.06 7.44
CA PRO A 59 -9.43 -4.31 6.89
C PRO A 59 -10.03 -5.56 7.54
N ALA A 60 -10.32 -5.50 8.85
CA ALA A 60 -10.94 -6.59 9.60
C ALA A 60 -12.38 -6.93 9.16
N GLN A 61 -13.06 -6.03 8.45
CA GLN A 61 -14.45 -6.21 7.97
C GLN A 61 -14.51 -6.67 6.50
N ILE A 62 -13.36 -6.84 5.85
CA ILE A 62 -13.30 -7.29 4.46
C ILE A 62 -13.75 -8.75 4.39
N VAL A 63 -14.71 -9.01 3.51
CA VAL A 63 -15.15 -10.35 3.12
C VAL A 63 -14.60 -10.68 1.74
N ASP A 64 -14.43 -11.98 1.46
CA ASP A 64 -13.98 -12.43 0.14
C ASP A 64 -14.95 -11.97 -0.95
N GLY A 65 -14.40 -11.45 -2.03
CA GLY A 65 -15.19 -10.87 -3.12
C GLY A 65 -15.55 -9.40 -2.94
N ALA A 66 -15.12 -8.75 -1.84
CA ALA A 66 -15.21 -7.29 -1.73
C ALA A 66 -14.52 -6.64 -2.93
N THR A 67 -15.11 -5.57 -3.45
CA THR A 67 -14.61 -4.89 -4.67
C THR A 67 -14.29 -3.43 -4.41
N TRP A 68 -13.35 -2.90 -5.18
CA TRP A 68 -13.08 -1.47 -5.20
C TRP A 68 -12.73 -1.00 -6.61
N THR A 69 -13.37 0.08 -7.06
CA THR A 69 -13.10 0.71 -8.36
C THR A 69 -12.61 2.13 -8.13
N ARG A 70 -11.53 2.48 -8.82
CA ARG A 70 -10.89 3.80 -8.72
C ARG A 70 -10.13 4.12 -9.99
N THR A 71 -9.90 5.41 -10.21
CA THR A 71 -8.92 5.90 -11.20
C THR A 71 -7.59 6.11 -10.49
N MET A 72 -6.52 5.68 -11.15
CA MET A 72 -5.14 5.89 -10.72
C MET A 72 -4.40 6.67 -11.79
N GLY A 73 -3.55 7.61 -11.38
CA GLY A 73 -2.64 8.34 -12.24
C GLY A 73 -1.19 8.11 -11.81
N TRP A 74 -0.33 7.71 -12.74
CA TRP A 74 1.10 7.50 -12.48
C TRP A 74 1.96 8.02 -13.63
N THR A 75 3.26 8.19 -13.38
CA THR A 75 4.23 8.30 -14.47
C THR A 75 4.85 6.94 -14.74
N GLU A 76 5.09 6.64 -16.01
CA GLU A 76 5.78 5.45 -16.48
C GLU A 76 6.68 5.86 -17.64
N TYR A 77 7.98 5.63 -17.50
CA TYR A 77 8.99 6.20 -18.40
C TYR A 77 8.83 7.72 -18.51
N GLN A 78 8.55 8.40 -17.39
CA GLN A 78 8.29 9.84 -17.29
C GLN A 78 7.05 10.34 -18.05
N GLN A 79 6.24 9.45 -18.61
CA GLN A 79 4.99 9.79 -19.28
C GLN A 79 3.82 9.59 -18.33
N VAL A 80 2.89 10.55 -18.28
CA VAL A 80 1.69 10.43 -17.45
C VAL A 80 0.74 9.40 -18.06
N ARG A 81 0.29 8.47 -17.23
CA ARG A 81 -0.69 7.43 -17.52
C ARG A 81 -1.86 7.52 -16.55
N TYR A 82 -3.03 7.11 -17.02
CA TYR A 82 -4.22 6.94 -16.20
C TYR A 82 -4.92 5.64 -16.58
N ALA A 83 -5.48 4.97 -15.59
CA ALA A 83 -6.36 3.83 -15.81
C ALA A 83 -7.46 3.76 -14.76
N THR A 84 -8.59 3.19 -15.15
CA THR A 84 -9.60 2.71 -14.20
C THR A 84 -9.21 1.31 -13.78
N ALA A 85 -8.94 1.14 -12.49
CA ALA A 85 -8.57 -0.14 -11.92
C ALA A 85 -9.74 -0.70 -11.10
N ARG A 86 -9.97 -2.01 -11.23
CA ARG A 86 -11.00 -2.78 -10.53
C ARG A 86 -10.31 -3.83 -9.68
N SER A 87 -10.58 -3.82 -8.39
CA SER A 87 -10.01 -4.74 -7.42
C SER A 87 -11.04 -5.75 -6.92
N VAL A 88 -10.59 -6.98 -6.66
CA VAL A 88 -11.32 -7.99 -5.89
C VAL A 88 -10.41 -8.46 -4.75
N PHE A 89 -10.93 -8.45 -3.52
CA PHE A 89 -10.17 -8.83 -2.33
C PHE A 89 -10.49 -10.26 -1.90
N LYS A 90 -9.47 -10.98 -1.45
CA LYS A 90 -9.59 -12.34 -0.92
C LYS A 90 -8.59 -12.58 0.21
N TRP A 91 -9.01 -13.24 1.28
CA TRP A 91 -8.09 -13.69 2.32
C TRP A 91 -7.24 -14.87 1.81
N ASP A 92 -5.92 -14.74 1.91
CA ASP A 92 -4.90 -15.70 1.48
C ASP A 92 -4.17 -16.33 2.68
N GLY A 93 -4.95 -16.74 3.69
CA GLY A 93 -4.44 -17.43 4.87
C GLY A 93 -3.78 -16.52 5.93
N THR A 94 -2.86 -17.10 6.68
CA THR A 94 -2.18 -16.49 7.82
C THR A 94 -0.67 -16.58 7.66
N GLY A 95 0.06 -15.67 8.29
CA GLY A 95 1.52 -15.69 8.33
C GLY A 95 2.08 -14.94 9.54
N THR A 96 3.37 -14.66 9.47
CA THR A 96 4.10 -13.88 10.48
C THR A 96 4.92 -12.81 9.78
N VAL A 97 4.83 -11.57 10.27
CA VAL A 97 5.74 -10.50 9.87
C VAL A 97 6.78 -10.34 10.97
N LYS A 98 8.06 -10.42 10.59
CA LYS A 98 9.20 -10.25 11.49
C LYS A 98 9.85 -8.89 11.26
N VAL A 99 10.03 -8.12 12.34
CA VAL A 99 10.75 -6.84 12.32
C VAL A 99 11.76 -6.83 13.46
N GLY A 100 13.05 -6.96 13.13
CA GLY A 100 14.09 -7.18 14.13
C GLY A 100 13.84 -8.49 14.89
N SER A 101 13.72 -8.39 16.21
CA SER A 101 13.40 -9.54 17.08
C SER A 101 11.90 -9.76 17.29
N ASP A 102 11.06 -8.81 16.88
CA ASP A 102 9.61 -8.89 17.08
C ASP A 102 8.97 -9.70 15.95
N GLU A 103 8.10 -10.63 16.32
CA GLU A 103 7.26 -11.41 15.41
C GLU A 103 5.79 -11.10 15.68
N THR A 104 5.06 -10.74 14.63
CA THR A 104 3.63 -10.43 14.71
C THR A 104 2.85 -11.39 13.81
N ALA A 105 1.91 -12.12 14.40
CA ALA A 105 0.95 -12.94 13.66
C ALA A 105 0.03 -12.05 12.83
N VAL A 106 -0.22 -12.44 11.58
CA VAL A 106 -1.00 -11.67 10.62
C VAL A 106 -1.89 -12.58 9.77
N ARG A 107 -2.94 -11.99 9.22
CA ARG A 107 -3.71 -12.53 8.09
C ARG A 107 -3.27 -11.85 6.81
N VAL A 108 -3.17 -12.60 5.73
CA VAL A 108 -2.76 -12.07 4.42
C VAL A 108 -4.01 -11.80 3.61
N LEU A 109 -4.14 -10.58 3.11
CA LEU A 109 -5.18 -10.18 2.18
C LEU A 109 -4.55 -9.97 0.81
N ASP A 110 -5.02 -10.73 -0.17
CA ASP A 110 -4.69 -10.58 -1.57
C ASP A 110 -5.73 -9.69 -2.23
N GLU A 111 -5.26 -8.72 -3.00
CA GLU A 111 -6.08 -7.85 -3.83
C GLU A 111 -5.67 -8.08 -5.28
N GLU A 112 -6.50 -8.81 -6.02
CA GLU A 112 -6.36 -8.89 -7.47
C GLU A 112 -6.85 -7.58 -8.08
N VAL A 113 -5.98 -6.90 -8.82
CA VAL A 113 -6.30 -5.67 -9.53
C VAL A 113 -6.25 -5.90 -11.02
N SER A 114 -7.24 -5.37 -11.74
CA SER A 114 -7.27 -5.36 -13.19
C SER A 114 -7.58 -3.98 -13.76
N THR A 115 -6.94 -3.66 -14.88
CA THR A 115 -7.33 -2.59 -15.80
C THR A 115 -7.64 -3.22 -17.15
N ASP A 116 -7.96 -2.40 -18.15
CA ASP A 116 -8.17 -2.91 -19.52
C ASP A 116 -6.87 -3.42 -20.17
N GLN A 117 -5.70 -3.15 -19.58
CA GLN A 117 -4.38 -3.44 -20.16
C GLN A 117 -3.51 -4.38 -19.32
N ALA A 118 -3.73 -4.47 -18.01
CA ALA A 118 -2.90 -5.27 -17.13
C ALA A 118 -3.69 -5.83 -15.94
N ARG A 119 -3.12 -6.86 -15.32
CA ARG A 119 -3.60 -7.44 -14.06
C ARG A 119 -2.42 -7.72 -13.16
N TRP A 120 -2.54 -7.40 -11.88
CA TRP A 120 -1.51 -7.63 -10.87
C TRP A 120 -2.15 -7.91 -9.51
N HIS A 121 -1.33 -8.31 -8.53
CA HIS A 121 -1.77 -8.55 -7.16
C HIS A 121 -1.08 -7.59 -6.22
N ASN A 122 -1.84 -6.95 -5.34
CA ASN A 122 -1.30 -6.32 -4.15
C ASN A 122 -1.54 -7.26 -2.95
N ARG A 123 -0.66 -7.21 -1.95
CA ARG A 123 -0.75 -8.02 -0.73
C ARG A 123 -0.63 -7.16 0.52
N TYR A 124 -1.47 -7.45 1.49
CA TYR A 124 -1.53 -6.75 2.77
C TYR A 124 -1.47 -7.75 3.93
N TRP A 125 -0.52 -7.55 4.84
CA TRP A 125 -0.40 -8.36 6.04
C TRP A 125 -0.99 -7.60 7.22
N ILE A 126 -2.13 -8.07 7.70
CA ILE A 126 -2.99 -7.38 8.67
C ILE A 126 -2.91 -8.12 10.01
N ASP A 127 -2.59 -7.42 11.09
CA ASP A 127 -2.58 -8.03 12.42
C ASP A 127 -3.98 -8.12 13.05
N SER A 128 -4.06 -8.71 14.24
CA SER A 128 -5.32 -8.91 14.97
C SER A 128 -6.04 -7.60 15.34
N GLU A 129 -5.34 -6.47 15.36
CA GLU A 129 -5.89 -5.14 15.64
C GLU A 129 -6.40 -4.46 14.36
N GLY A 130 -6.24 -5.09 13.19
CA GLY A 130 -6.59 -4.53 11.90
C GLY A 130 -5.53 -3.57 11.34
N GLN A 131 -4.32 -3.54 11.92
CA GLN A 131 -3.21 -2.72 11.44
C GLN A 131 -2.46 -3.44 10.32
N ILE A 132 -2.20 -2.72 9.22
CA ILE A 132 -1.36 -3.23 8.12
C ILE A 132 0.11 -3.15 8.55
N ARG A 133 0.70 -4.32 8.83
CA ARG A 133 2.11 -4.48 9.24
C ARG A 133 3.08 -4.46 8.08
N GLN A 134 2.64 -4.98 6.94
CA GLN A 134 3.40 -4.99 5.70
C GLN A 134 2.44 -4.83 4.53
N SER A 135 2.92 -4.25 3.44
CA SER A 135 2.22 -4.28 2.18
C SER A 135 3.18 -4.41 1.01
N GLU A 136 2.72 -5.06 -0.05
CA GLU A 136 3.36 -5.14 -1.36
C GLU A 136 2.34 -4.66 -2.38
N GLN A 137 2.65 -3.55 -3.06
CA GLN A 137 1.72 -2.85 -3.92
C GLN A 137 2.43 -2.37 -5.18
N TYR A 138 1.69 -2.05 -6.23
CA TYR A 138 2.25 -1.49 -7.45
C TYR A 138 1.88 -0.02 -7.59
N LEU A 139 2.83 0.76 -8.10
CA LEU A 139 2.67 2.20 -8.35
C LEU A 139 1.71 2.43 -9.53
N GLY A 140 1.80 1.59 -10.56
CA GLY A 140 0.95 1.64 -11.76
C GLY A 140 0.40 0.26 -12.12
N ALA A 141 -0.08 0.13 -13.35
CA ALA A 141 -0.68 -1.10 -13.85
C ALA A 141 0.37 -2.19 -14.08
N ASP A 142 0.55 -3.09 -13.09
CA ASP A 142 1.66 -4.05 -13.02
C ASP A 142 3.05 -3.39 -13.14
N TYR A 143 3.14 -2.13 -12.67
CA TYR A 143 4.34 -1.32 -12.82
C TYR A 143 4.89 -0.86 -11.47
N PHE A 144 6.20 -1.08 -11.30
CA PHE A 144 7.02 -0.63 -10.16
C PHE A 144 6.47 -1.09 -8.79
N PRO A 145 6.88 -2.27 -8.30
CA PRO A 145 6.46 -2.76 -7.00
C PRO A 145 7.09 -1.95 -5.85
N VAL A 146 6.27 -1.65 -4.85
CA VAL A 146 6.60 -0.93 -3.62
C VAL A 146 6.26 -1.84 -2.45
N LYS A 147 7.28 -2.14 -1.64
CA LYS A 147 7.12 -2.87 -0.39
C LYS A 147 7.30 -1.93 0.79
N THR A 148 6.36 -1.98 1.73
CA THR A 148 6.45 -1.22 2.99
C THR A 148 6.28 -2.17 4.17
N THR A 149 7.05 -1.93 5.23
CA THR A 149 6.94 -2.66 6.49
C THR A 149 6.89 -1.63 7.61
N LEU A 150 5.86 -1.72 8.46
CA LEU A 150 5.70 -0.87 9.62
C LEU A 150 6.61 -1.38 10.75
N ILE A 151 7.60 -0.57 11.13
CA ILE A 151 8.47 -0.84 12.26
C ILE A 151 7.83 -0.26 13.52
N LYS A 152 7.61 -1.07 14.55
CA LYS A 152 7.20 -0.56 15.86
C LYS A 152 8.33 0.33 16.41
N ALA A 153 7.99 1.51 16.93
CA ALA A 153 8.97 2.29 17.67
C ALA A 153 9.48 1.45 18.85
N ALA A 154 10.80 1.37 19.01
CA ALA A 154 11.38 0.76 20.19
C ALA A 154 10.88 1.53 21.42
N LYS A 155 10.28 0.83 22.38
CA LYS A 155 10.07 1.41 23.71
C LYS A 155 11.47 1.65 24.29
N GLN A 156 11.74 2.88 24.70
CA GLN A 156 12.87 3.19 25.57
C GLN A 156 12.61 2.63 26.98
#